data_AF-V4H6D6-F1
#
_entry.id   AF-V4H6D6-F1
#
_cell.length_a   1.000
_cell.length_b   1.000
_cell.length_c   1.000
_cell.angle_alpha   90.00
_cell.angle_beta   90.00
_cell.angle_gamma   90.00
#
_symmetry.space_group_name_H-M   'P 1'
#
loop_
_entity.id
_entity.type
_entity.pdbx_description
1 polymer ?
#
loop_
_entity_poly.entity_id
_entity_poly.type
_entity_poly.pdbx_seq_one_letter_code
_entity_poly.pdbx_strand_id
1 'polypeptide(L)'
;MSQLNKECLPEGFAYFPSVISFDKSLALYDHLVDSIPWQQPQIQVYGKYHHIPRLQCFIADREVRYGYSGKSLDNVAWLPALSAMRQRLQRQYAKEFNALLLNWYRDGLDTMGWHSDDEKELGATPLIVSVSLGAPRLFKIRHKQTREVMSIMLETGSCLLMTGESQRDYEHSLPKQTKVTQGRINLTFRTVG
;
A
#
# COMPACT_ATOMS: atom_id res chain seq x y z
N MET A 1 30.42 6.82 -5.80
CA MET A 1 28.97 6.57 -5.64
C MET A 1 28.35 7.86 -5.13
N SER A 2 27.77 8.64 -6.03
CA SER A 2 27.24 9.97 -5.74
C SER A 2 26.07 9.87 -4.77
N GLN A 3 26.15 10.63 -3.68
CA GLN A 3 25.06 10.86 -2.74
C GLN A 3 23.91 11.55 -3.48
N LEU A 4 22.95 10.78 -4.01
CA LEU A 4 21.64 11.33 -4.33
C LEU A 4 20.95 11.62 -2.99
N ASN A 5 20.41 12.84 -2.86
CA ASN A 5 19.61 13.32 -1.75
C ASN A 5 18.77 12.20 -1.12
N LYS A 6 19.23 11.65 0.01
CA LYS A 6 18.36 10.96 0.94
C LYS A 6 17.52 12.03 1.59
N GLU A 7 16.32 12.29 1.06
CA GLU A 7 15.28 12.90 1.87
C GLU A 7 15.19 12.04 3.14
N CYS A 8 15.57 12.60 4.30
CA CYS A 8 15.42 11.90 5.57
C CYS A 8 13.92 11.73 5.80
N LEU A 9 13.43 10.53 5.48
CA LEU A 9 12.10 10.12 5.87
C LEU A 9 11.97 10.16 7.39
N PRO A 10 10.77 10.39 7.92
CA PRO A 10 10.56 10.40 9.35
C PRO A 10 10.86 9.03 9.96
N GLU A 11 11.07 9.02 11.28
CA GLU A 11 11.22 7.77 12.03
C GLU A 11 10.06 6.81 11.75
N GLY A 12 10.39 5.53 11.60
CA GLY A 12 9.43 4.50 11.22
C GLY A 12 9.18 4.39 9.72
N PHE A 13 9.80 5.20 8.86
CA PHE A 13 9.70 5.07 7.40
C PHE A 13 11.07 4.77 6.76
N ALA A 14 11.11 3.77 5.88
CA ALA A 14 12.32 3.45 5.10
C ALA A 14 11.98 3.13 3.65
N TYR A 15 12.64 3.81 2.71
CA TYR A 15 12.41 3.64 1.27
C TYR A 15 13.56 2.92 0.56
N PHE A 16 13.18 1.99 -0.30
CA PHE A 16 14.08 1.17 -1.11
C PHE A 16 13.62 1.28 -2.57
N PRO A 17 14.36 2.01 -3.44
CA PRO A 17 13.87 2.37 -4.78
C PRO A 17 13.77 1.20 -5.77
N SER A 18 14.52 0.10 -5.57
CA SER A 18 14.64 -0.96 -6.58
C SER A 18 14.74 -2.34 -5.95
N VAL A 19 13.68 -2.76 -5.23
CA VAL A 19 13.59 -4.11 -4.67
C VAL A 19 13.12 -5.15 -5.70
N ILE A 20 12.48 -4.70 -6.78
CA ILE A 20 12.11 -5.50 -7.95
C ILE A 20 12.68 -4.79 -9.18
N SER A 21 13.25 -5.55 -10.12
CA SER A 21 13.76 -4.99 -11.38
C SER A 21 12.61 -4.46 -12.24
N PHE A 22 12.88 -3.45 -13.07
CA PHE A 22 11.87 -2.83 -13.93
C PHE A 22 11.05 -3.85 -14.74
N ASP A 23 11.71 -4.78 -15.44
CA ASP A 23 11.03 -5.80 -16.26
C ASP A 23 10.10 -6.71 -15.44
N LYS A 24 10.53 -7.08 -14.23
CA LYS A 24 9.72 -7.90 -13.33
C LYS A 24 8.54 -7.11 -12.77
N SER A 25 8.75 -5.83 -12.47
CA SER A 25 7.68 -4.95 -12.01
C SER A 25 6.63 -4.72 -13.09
N LEU A 26 7.05 -4.55 -14.36
CA LEU A 26 6.15 -4.40 -15.49
C LEU A 26 5.35 -5.69 -15.73
N ALA A 27 6.02 -6.84 -15.82
CA ALA A 27 5.35 -8.13 -16.00
C ALA A 27 4.38 -8.46 -14.86
N LEU A 28 4.76 -8.13 -13.60
CA LEU A 28 3.87 -8.32 -12.45
C LEU A 28 2.69 -7.35 -12.50
N TYR A 29 2.90 -6.09 -12.88
CA TYR A 29 1.83 -5.12 -13.05
C TYR A 29 0.78 -5.63 -14.04
N ASP A 30 1.19 -6.00 -15.25
CA ASP A 30 0.29 -6.49 -16.30
C ASP A 30 -0.47 -7.74 -15.84
N HIS A 31 0.24 -8.70 -15.24
CA HIS A 31 -0.38 -9.91 -14.71
C HIS A 31 -1.44 -9.61 -13.65
N LEU A 32 -1.19 -8.67 -12.74
CA LEU A 32 -2.13 -8.32 -11.68
C LEU A 32 -3.33 -7.52 -12.19
N VAL A 33 -3.16 -6.67 -13.21
CA VAL A 33 -4.27 -5.98 -13.87
C VAL A 33 -5.30 -6.99 -14.35
N ASP A 34 -4.86 -8.08 -14.99
CA ASP A 34 -5.75 -9.08 -15.59
C ASP A 34 -6.26 -10.14 -14.59
N SER A 35 -5.47 -10.49 -13.58
CA SER A 35 -5.72 -11.67 -12.74
C SER A 35 -6.44 -11.37 -11.42
N ILE A 36 -6.41 -10.12 -10.95
CA ILE A 36 -7.01 -9.75 -9.68
C ILE A 36 -8.50 -9.41 -9.88
N PRO A 37 -9.41 -9.95 -9.05
CA PRO A 37 -10.83 -9.59 -9.08
C PRO A 37 -11.05 -8.21 -8.43
N TRP A 38 -10.63 -7.16 -9.12
CA TRP A 38 -10.68 -5.79 -8.63
C TRP A 38 -12.10 -5.33 -8.28
N GLN A 39 -12.25 -4.69 -7.12
CA GLN A 39 -13.53 -4.14 -6.65
C GLN A 39 -13.43 -2.64 -6.41
N GLN A 40 -14.54 -1.92 -6.62
CA GLN A 40 -14.67 -0.49 -6.30
C GLN A 40 -15.78 -0.27 -5.27
N PRO A 41 -15.54 -0.58 -3.98
CA PRO A 41 -16.58 -0.47 -2.97
C PRO A 41 -17.03 0.99 -2.77
N GLN A 42 -18.23 1.13 -2.21
CA GLN A 42 -18.78 2.41 -1.81
C GLN A 42 -18.61 2.62 -0.31
N ILE A 43 -18.22 3.84 0.06
CA ILE A 43 -18.18 4.32 1.44
C ILE A 43 -19.22 5.41 1.64
N GLN A 44 -19.74 5.53 2.86
CA GLN A 44 -20.67 6.61 3.21
C GLN A 44 -19.88 7.81 3.73
N VAL A 45 -20.03 8.96 3.07
CA VAL A 45 -19.42 10.23 3.46
C VAL A 45 -20.54 11.28 3.49
N TYR A 46 -20.70 11.98 4.61
CA TYR A 46 -21.79 12.95 4.84
C TYR A 46 -23.19 12.42 4.45
N GLY A 47 -23.47 11.16 4.79
CA GLY A 47 -24.74 10.50 4.52
C GLY A 47 -24.93 9.97 3.10
N LYS A 48 -24.02 10.28 2.16
CA LYS A 48 -24.08 9.82 0.76
C LYS A 48 -23.08 8.72 0.48
N TYR A 49 -23.47 7.76 -0.36
CA TYR A 49 -22.57 6.70 -0.82
C TYR A 49 -21.73 7.19 -2.01
N HIS A 50 -20.42 7.01 -1.91
CA HIS A 50 -19.46 7.34 -2.94
C HIS A 50 -18.55 6.15 -3.19
N HIS A 51 -18.28 5.84 -4.46
CA HIS A 51 -17.21 4.90 -4.79
C HIS A 51 -15.88 5.45 -4.30
N ILE A 52 -15.07 4.59 -3.69
CA ILE A 52 -13.70 4.96 -3.39
C ILE A 52 -12.96 5.26 -4.71
N PRO A 53 -12.07 6.26 -4.74
CA PRO A 53 -11.38 6.68 -5.96
C PRO A 53 -10.14 5.80 -6.21
N ARG A 54 -10.35 4.47 -6.27
CA ARG A 54 -9.37 3.43 -6.62
C ARG A 54 -10.08 2.09 -6.72
N LEU A 55 -9.46 1.12 -7.37
CA LEU A 55 -9.84 -0.28 -7.25
C LEU A 55 -9.05 -0.93 -6.13
N GLN A 56 -9.62 -1.92 -5.46
CA GLN A 56 -8.93 -2.68 -4.42
C GLN A 56 -9.28 -4.16 -4.44
N CYS A 57 -8.39 -4.97 -3.87
CA CYS A 57 -8.60 -6.38 -3.58
C CYS A 57 -7.91 -6.72 -2.27
N PHE A 58 -8.58 -7.50 -1.43
CA PHE A 58 -8.00 -8.00 -0.19
C PHE A 58 -7.75 -9.50 -0.33
N ILE A 59 -6.50 -9.89 -0.09
CA ILE A 59 -6.04 -11.29 -0.09
C ILE A 59 -5.57 -11.60 1.32
N ALA A 60 -6.01 -12.71 1.89
CA ALA A 60 -5.55 -13.13 3.20
C ALA A 60 -5.58 -14.65 3.35
N ASP A 61 -4.90 -15.14 4.38
CA ASP A 61 -5.00 -16.53 4.77
C ASP A 61 -6.44 -16.89 5.18
N ARG A 62 -6.80 -18.17 4.99
CA ARG A 62 -8.19 -18.65 5.15
C ARG A 62 -8.80 -18.32 6.51
N GLU A 63 -7.97 -18.26 7.54
CA GLU A 63 -8.37 -18.04 8.94
C GLU A 63 -8.49 -16.55 9.28
N VAL A 64 -7.92 -15.66 8.46
CA VAL A 64 -7.97 -14.22 8.67
C VAL A 64 -9.32 -13.71 8.18
N ARG A 65 -10.11 -13.17 9.10
CA ARG A 65 -11.29 -12.37 8.76
C ARG A 65 -10.92 -10.90 8.94
N TYR A 66 -10.83 -10.17 7.84
CA TYR A 66 -10.58 -8.74 7.87
C TYR A 66 -11.82 -8.01 7.36
N GLY A 67 -12.34 -7.10 8.19
CA GLY A 67 -13.50 -6.28 7.85
C GLY A 67 -13.08 -4.84 7.60
N TYR A 68 -12.90 -4.45 6.33
CA TYR A 68 -12.86 -3.03 6.01
C TYR A 68 -14.30 -2.48 5.97
N SER A 69 -14.60 -1.46 6.78
CA SER A 69 -15.94 -0.83 6.84
C SER A 69 -17.09 -1.79 7.23
N GLY A 70 -16.82 -2.85 7.99
CA GLY A 70 -17.84 -3.77 8.50
C GLY A 70 -18.47 -4.71 7.46
N LYS A 71 -17.90 -4.80 6.25
CA LYS A 71 -18.29 -5.78 5.23
C LYS A 71 -17.27 -6.91 5.19
N SER A 72 -17.74 -8.15 5.29
CA SER A 72 -16.91 -9.34 5.02
C SER A 72 -16.48 -9.29 3.56
N LEU A 73 -15.19 -9.12 3.30
CA LEU A 73 -14.63 -9.32 1.97
C LEU A 73 -14.47 -10.83 1.77
N ASP A 74 -14.88 -11.36 0.63
CA ASP A 74 -14.58 -12.74 0.27
C ASP A 74 -13.06 -12.88 0.17
N ASN A 75 -12.47 -13.80 0.94
CA ASN A 75 -11.03 -14.01 0.95
C ASN A 75 -10.58 -14.54 -0.41
N VAL A 76 -9.97 -13.66 -1.21
CA VAL A 76 -9.33 -14.04 -2.47
C VAL A 76 -8.07 -14.84 -2.15
N ALA A 77 -7.90 -15.99 -2.80
CA ALA A 77 -6.72 -16.82 -2.60
C ALA A 77 -5.44 -16.13 -3.11
N TRP A 78 -4.32 -16.44 -2.48
CA TRP A 78 -3.02 -15.92 -2.90
C TRP A 78 -2.66 -16.38 -4.32
N LEU A 79 -2.42 -15.43 -5.23
CA LEU A 79 -1.77 -15.73 -6.49
C LEU A 79 -0.33 -16.23 -6.24
N PRO A 80 0.19 -17.18 -7.05
CA PRO A 80 1.54 -17.74 -6.85
C PRO A 80 2.64 -16.68 -6.74
N ALA A 81 2.60 -15.64 -7.58
CA ALA A 81 3.57 -14.54 -7.54
C ALA A 81 3.52 -13.77 -6.21
N LEU A 82 2.31 -13.46 -5.71
CA LEU A 82 2.10 -12.74 -4.45
C LEU A 82 2.49 -13.62 -3.24
N SER A 83 2.19 -14.92 -3.29
CA SER A 83 2.62 -15.89 -2.28
C SER A 83 4.15 -16.00 -2.22
N ALA A 84 4.83 -16.04 -3.36
CA ALA A 84 6.29 -16.06 -3.41
C ALA A 84 6.92 -14.78 -2.84
N MET A 85 6.33 -13.61 -3.14
CA MET A 85 6.75 -12.34 -2.52
C MET A 85 6.54 -12.38 -1.00
N ARG A 86 5.35 -12.78 -0.54
CA ARG A 86 5.03 -12.95 0.87
C ARG A 86 6.08 -13.81 1.59
N GLN A 87 6.37 -15.00 1.08
CA GLN A 87 7.33 -15.92 1.71
C GLN A 87 8.74 -15.32 1.81
N ARG A 88 9.16 -14.51 0.82
CA ARG A 88 10.44 -13.79 0.88
C ARG A 88 10.44 -12.74 1.99
N LEU A 89 9.36 -11.96 2.11
CA LEU A 89 9.20 -10.97 3.18
C LEU A 89 9.19 -11.64 4.55
N GLN A 90 8.46 -12.75 4.71
CA GLN A 90 8.41 -13.50 5.97
C GLN A 90 9.81 -13.96 6.41
N ARG A 91 10.61 -14.51 5.49
CA ARG A 91 11.99 -14.90 5.77
C ARG A 91 12.89 -13.70 6.10
N GLN A 92 12.74 -12.60 5.37
CA GLN A 92 13.58 -11.41 5.53
C GLN A 92 13.34 -10.71 6.87
N TYR A 93 12.09 -10.62 7.31
CA TYR A 93 11.72 -9.88 8.51
C TYR A 93 11.49 -10.78 9.74
N ALA A 94 11.52 -12.10 9.59
CA ALA A 94 11.15 -13.06 10.63
C ALA A 94 9.78 -12.72 11.27
N LYS A 95 8.82 -12.36 10.41
CA LYS A 95 7.45 -11.94 10.76
C LYS A 95 6.44 -12.59 9.83
N GLU A 96 5.24 -12.83 10.32
CA GLU A 96 4.13 -13.32 9.51
C GLU A 96 3.54 -12.19 8.65
N PHE A 97 3.08 -12.52 7.45
CA PHE A 97 2.36 -11.60 6.56
C PHE A 97 1.11 -12.28 6.02
N ASN A 98 0.10 -12.42 6.86
CA ASN A 98 -1.11 -13.19 6.56
C ASN A 98 -2.18 -12.40 5.78
N ALA A 99 -1.94 -11.12 5.49
CA ALA A 99 -2.85 -10.26 4.74
C ALA A 99 -2.12 -9.36 3.73
N LEU A 100 -2.78 -9.09 2.61
CA LEU A 100 -2.33 -8.21 1.54
C LEU A 100 -3.52 -7.37 1.04
N LEU A 101 -3.41 -6.05 1.18
CA LEU A 101 -4.30 -5.11 0.54
C LEU A 101 -3.67 -4.61 -0.76
N LEU A 102 -4.32 -4.90 -1.88
CA LEU A 102 -3.97 -4.36 -3.19
C LEU A 102 -4.80 -3.11 -3.46
N ASN A 103 -4.15 -2.04 -3.91
CA ASN A 103 -4.82 -0.84 -4.40
C ASN A 103 -4.35 -0.54 -5.82
N TRP A 104 -5.27 -0.49 -6.78
CA TRP A 104 -5.00 -0.08 -8.16
C TRP A 104 -5.59 1.30 -8.42
N TYR A 105 -4.70 2.26 -8.61
CA TYR A 105 -5.00 3.62 -9.02
C TYR A 105 -4.90 3.66 -10.54
N ARG A 106 -6.02 3.79 -11.24
CA ARG A 106 -6.07 3.67 -12.71
C ARG A 106 -5.32 4.81 -13.41
N ASP A 107 -5.30 5.97 -12.77
CA ASP A 107 -4.58 7.17 -13.20
C ASP A 107 -4.32 8.11 -12.00
N GLY A 108 -3.95 9.35 -12.28
CA GLY A 108 -3.74 10.41 -11.29
C GLY A 108 -5.01 11.00 -10.68
N LEU A 109 -6.21 10.64 -11.15
CA LEU A 109 -7.50 11.03 -10.57
C LEU A 109 -7.90 10.12 -9.42
N ASP A 110 -7.47 8.85 -9.46
CA ASP A 110 -7.57 7.94 -8.32
C ASP A 110 -6.61 8.36 -7.19
N THR A 111 -7.10 8.32 -5.95
CA THR A 111 -6.43 8.91 -4.77
C THR A 111 -6.65 8.10 -3.50
N MET A 112 -5.84 8.43 -2.49
CA MET A 112 -6.11 8.06 -1.10
C MET A 112 -5.88 9.29 -0.23
N GLY A 113 -6.90 9.65 0.55
CA GLY A 113 -6.84 10.79 1.47
C GLY A 113 -5.85 10.55 2.61
N TRP A 114 -5.68 11.55 3.47
CA TRP A 114 -4.90 11.41 4.68
C TRP A 114 -5.50 10.34 5.60
N HIS A 115 -4.69 9.35 5.97
CA HIS A 115 -5.07 8.26 6.87
C HIS A 115 -3.81 7.68 7.54
N SER A 116 -4.02 6.87 8.56
CA SER A 116 -3.02 5.93 9.08
C SER A 116 -3.58 4.52 8.92
N ASP A 117 -2.69 3.53 8.82
CA ASP A 117 -3.07 2.12 8.92
C ASP A 117 -3.13 1.75 10.41
N ASP A 118 -4.15 2.25 11.12
CA ASP A 118 -4.33 2.13 12.57
C ASP A 118 -5.51 1.22 12.97
N GLU A 119 -5.88 0.30 12.07
CA GLU A 119 -6.88 -0.72 12.37
C GLU A 119 -6.40 -1.59 13.55
N LYS A 120 -7.30 -1.86 14.52
CA LYS A 120 -6.95 -2.54 15.79
C LYS A 120 -6.30 -3.90 15.55
N GLU A 121 -6.72 -4.59 14.51
CA GLU A 121 -6.26 -5.91 14.10
C GLU A 121 -4.80 -5.91 13.61
N LEU A 122 -4.18 -4.75 13.40
CA LEU A 122 -2.76 -4.62 13.04
C LEU A 122 -1.85 -4.50 14.28
N GLY A 123 -2.42 -4.34 15.48
CA GLY A 123 -1.68 -4.08 16.71
C GLY A 123 -1.13 -2.65 16.79
N ALA A 124 -0.40 -2.37 17.88
CA ALA A 124 0.05 -1.01 18.19
C ALA A 124 1.22 -0.51 17.32
N THR A 125 2.11 -1.42 16.90
CA THR A 125 3.33 -1.10 16.15
C THR A 125 3.50 -2.03 14.93
N PRO A 126 2.61 -1.94 13.94
CA PRO A 126 2.62 -2.86 12.81
C PRO A 126 3.88 -2.71 11.96
N LEU A 127 4.34 -3.83 11.39
CA LEU A 127 5.28 -3.84 10.27
C LEU A 127 4.46 -3.89 8.98
N ILE A 128 4.50 -2.81 8.21
CA ILE A 128 3.82 -2.70 6.92
C ILE A 128 4.86 -2.61 5.81
N VAL A 129 4.72 -3.47 4.81
CA VAL A 129 5.57 -3.47 3.62
C VAL A 129 4.74 -3.05 2.42
N SER A 130 5.03 -1.88 1.85
CA SER A 130 4.31 -1.32 0.72
C SER A 130 5.16 -1.36 -0.56
N VAL A 131 4.78 -2.19 -1.52
CA VAL A 131 5.48 -2.32 -2.82
C VAL A 131 4.69 -1.60 -3.90
N SER A 132 5.37 -0.79 -4.72
CA SER A 132 4.76 -0.01 -5.80
C SER A 132 5.10 -0.59 -7.18
N LEU A 133 4.10 -0.67 -8.06
CA LEU A 133 4.23 -1.14 -9.45
C LEU A 133 3.54 -0.13 -10.38
N GLY A 134 4.08 0.07 -11.58
CA GLY A 134 3.50 0.97 -12.58
C GLY A 134 3.88 2.43 -12.38
N ALA A 135 2.95 3.36 -12.62
CA ALA A 135 3.24 4.79 -12.64
C ALA A 135 3.79 5.31 -11.30
N PRO A 136 4.88 6.12 -11.32
CA PRO A 136 5.37 6.75 -10.11
C PRO A 136 4.36 7.76 -9.58
N ARG A 137 4.19 7.79 -8.26
CA ARG A 137 3.25 8.70 -7.59
C ARG A 137 3.92 9.37 -6.39
N LEU A 138 3.60 10.63 -6.19
CA LEU A 138 4.06 11.38 -5.03
C LEU A 138 3.25 10.92 -3.82
N PHE A 139 3.92 10.33 -2.84
CA PHE A 139 3.34 9.93 -1.58
C PHE A 139 3.69 10.99 -0.54
N LYS A 140 2.70 11.40 0.26
CA LYS A 140 2.91 12.42 1.29
C LYS A 140 2.77 11.80 2.67
N ILE A 141 3.63 12.21 3.59
CA ILE A 141 3.64 11.81 4.99
C ILE A 141 3.48 13.09 5.81
N ARG A 142 2.54 13.11 6.75
CA ARG A 142 2.22 14.26 7.58
C ARG A 142 2.24 13.87 9.05
N HIS A 143 3.04 14.56 9.85
CA HIS A 143 3.01 14.39 11.30
C HIS A 143 1.66 14.88 11.85
N LYS A 144 0.99 14.07 12.69
CA LYS A 144 -0.38 14.38 13.16
C LYS A 144 -0.44 15.66 13.99
N GLN A 145 0.54 15.86 14.89
CA GLN A 145 0.59 17.03 15.79
C GLN A 145 1.18 18.28 15.12
N THR A 146 2.43 18.24 14.65
CA THR A 146 3.11 19.41 14.06
C THR A 146 2.57 19.81 12.69
N ARG A 147 1.86 18.91 12.00
CA ARG A 147 1.34 19.08 10.63
C ARG A 147 2.42 19.25 9.57
N GLU A 148 3.68 19.03 9.90
CA GLU A 148 4.80 19.02 8.95
C GLU A 148 4.58 17.92 7.90
N VAL A 149 4.85 18.24 6.64
CA VAL A 149 4.62 17.35 5.50
C VAL A 149 5.93 17.07 4.78
N MET A 150 6.27 15.79 4.70
CA MET A 150 7.30 15.26 3.82
C MET A 150 6.65 14.59 2.61
N SER A 151 7.36 14.55 1.49
CA SER A 151 6.90 13.87 0.29
C SER A 151 8.01 12.96 -0.22
N ILE A 152 7.63 11.87 -0.86
CA ILE A 152 8.56 10.96 -1.53
C ILE A 152 7.92 10.45 -2.82
N MET A 153 8.73 10.31 -3.88
CA MET A 153 8.27 9.66 -5.10
C MET A 153 8.37 8.14 -4.94
N LEU A 154 7.25 7.44 -5.01
CA LEU A 154 7.23 5.97 -5.01
C LEU A 154 7.31 5.46 -6.45
N GLU A 155 8.47 4.93 -6.83
CA GLU A 155 8.76 4.44 -8.18
C GLU A 155 8.31 2.99 -8.39
N THR A 156 8.24 2.53 -9.64
CA THR A 156 7.95 1.12 -9.94
C THR A 156 9.05 0.21 -9.39
N GLY A 157 8.68 -0.91 -8.77
CA GLY A 157 9.63 -1.81 -8.13
C GLY A 157 10.22 -1.30 -6.81
N SER A 158 9.73 -0.18 -6.29
CA SER A 158 10.14 0.34 -4.99
C SER A 158 9.37 -0.30 -3.84
N CYS A 159 9.95 -0.22 -2.64
CA CYS A 159 9.35 -0.62 -1.38
C CYS A 159 9.45 0.52 -0.37
N LEU A 160 8.34 0.81 0.31
CA LEU A 160 8.28 1.65 1.50
C LEU A 160 7.92 0.78 2.69
N LEU A 161 8.80 0.74 3.68
CA LEU A 161 8.52 0.15 4.99
C LEU A 161 7.93 1.20 5.90
N MET A 162 6.91 0.81 6.65
CA MET A 162 6.35 1.58 7.76
C MET A 162 6.35 0.72 9.01
N THR A 163 7.02 1.18 10.07
CA THR A 163 7.30 0.41 11.29
C THR A 163 7.16 1.27 12.54
N GLY A 164 7.30 0.64 13.72
CA GLY A 164 7.30 1.34 15.01
C GLY A 164 6.03 2.15 15.21
N GLU A 165 6.18 3.40 15.63
CA GLU A 165 5.07 4.32 15.92
C GLU A 165 4.59 5.11 14.68
N SER A 166 5.03 4.72 13.47
CA SER A 166 4.70 5.46 12.23
C SER A 166 3.20 5.68 12.04
N GLN A 167 2.37 4.66 12.28
CA GLN A 167 0.91 4.76 12.13
C GLN A 167 0.26 5.55 13.27
N ARG A 168 0.91 5.59 14.45
CA ARG A 168 0.46 6.41 15.57
C ARG A 168 0.71 7.88 15.28
N ASP A 169 1.93 8.23 14.88
CA ASP A 169 2.41 9.62 14.86
C ASP A 169 2.19 10.32 13.50
N TYR A 170 2.04 9.56 12.42
CA TYR A 170 1.92 10.09 11.06
C TYR A 170 0.65 9.62 10.33
N GLU A 171 0.09 10.52 9.53
CA GLU A 171 -0.84 10.19 8.45
C GLU A 171 -0.09 10.19 7.12
N HIS A 172 -0.62 9.48 6.14
CA HIS A 172 -0.09 9.49 4.79
C HIS A 172 -1.20 9.56 3.74
N SER A 173 -0.85 10.01 2.54
CA SER A 173 -1.79 10.17 1.44
C SER A 173 -1.15 9.94 0.07
N LEU A 174 -2.00 9.55 -0.88
CA LEU A 174 -1.69 9.54 -2.31
C LEU A 174 -2.57 10.60 -2.99
N PRO A 175 -2.14 11.87 -3.05
CA PRO A 175 -2.95 12.97 -3.57
C PRO A 175 -3.25 12.84 -5.06
N LYS A 176 -4.24 13.60 -5.53
CA LYS A 176 -4.59 13.74 -6.94
C LYS A 176 -3.41 14.35 -7.70
N GLN A 177 -3.03 13.72 -8.82
CA GLN A 177 -1.93 14.15 -9.68
C GLN A 177 -2.39 14.10 -11.15
N THR A 178 -3.14 15.11 -11.60
CA THR A 178 -3.84 15.13 -12.90
C THR A 178 -2.96 14.91 -14.15
N LYS A 179 -1.64 15.07 -14.03
CA LYS A 179 -0.69 14.81 -15.12
C LYS A 179 -0.32 13.32 -15.27
N VAL A 180 -0.61 12.49 -14.28
CA VAL A 180 -0.34 11.04 -14.34
C VAL A 180 -1.50 10.35 -15.05
N THR A 181 -1.20 9.73 -16.19
CA THR A 181 -2.20 9.08 -17.06
C THR A 181 -2.08 7.56 -17.10
N GLN A 182 -1.03 7.01 -16.46
CA GLN A 182 -0.78 5.57 -16.34
C GLN A 182 -1.21 5.07 -14.97
N GLY A 183 -1.59 3.79 -14.90
CA GLY A 183 -2.00 3.16 -13.66
C GLY A 183 -0.85 2.77 -12.74
N ARG A 184 -1.15 2.67 -11.44
CA ARG A 184 -0.25 2.25 -10.36
C ARG A 184 -0.92 1.19 -9.50
N ILE A 185 -0.26 0.08 -9.27
CA ILE A 185 -0.68 -0.92 -8.29
C ILE A 185 0.22 -0.79 -7.05
N ASN A 186 -0.41 -0.85 -5.89
CA ASN A 186 0.26 -0.84 -4.59
C ASN A 186 -0.09 -2.13 -3.84
N LEU A 187 0.92 -2.84 -3.37
CA LEU A 187 0.80 -4.07 -2.60
C LEU A 187 1.19 -3.78 -1.15
N THR A 188 0.22 -3.72 -0.24
CA THR A 188 0.46 -3.48 1.19
C THR A 188 0.35 -4.78 1.97
N PHE A 189 1.48 -5.39 2.31
CA PHE A 189 1.54 -6.59 3.15
C PHE A 189 1.45 -6.20 4.63
N ARG A 190 0.64 -6.95 5.38
CA ARG A 190 0.32 -6.70 6.79
C ARG A 190 0.27 -8.03 7.57
N THR A 191 0.39 -7.92 8.89
CA THR A 191 0.01 -8.97 9.85
C THR A 191 -1.31 -8.57 10.49
N VAL A 192 -2.32 -9.43 10.42
CA VAL A 192 -3.65 -9.23 11.01
C VAL A 192 -3.88 -10.31 12.08
N GLY A 193 -4.21 -9.94 13.31
CA GLY A 193 -4.44 -10.92 14.38
C GLY A 193 -4.67 -10.31 15.75
#